data_AF-A0A2K3LB44-F1
#
_entry.id   AF-A0A2K3LB44-F1
#
_cell.length_a   1.000
_cell.length_b   1.000
_cell.length_c   1.000
_cell.angle_alpha   90.00
_cell.angle_beta   90.00
_cell.angle_gamma   90.00
#
_symmetry.space_group_name_H-M   'P 1'
#
loop_
_entity.id
_entity.type
_entity.pdbx_description
1 polymer ?
#
loop_
_entity_poly.entity_id
_entity_poly.type
_entity_poly.pdbx_seq_one_letter_code
_entity_poly.pdbx_strand_id
1 'polypeptide(L)'
;RSFGRRGNANKDRGGGTFRSLSWTMARNWSAAKQIHAMSSNLAAPRGAEATGLPSPIYIMSTVLVFVMWTLAAAIPCQERNGLGTHLPFPRQLSWAQPMISLQEKMAEEWKKKEKKGSVGLLEEMQKIEKVGQLLIDFAESFQFPGESERLEEIRGHVEELADICRKMDEGLEPLQLQIREVFHRLVRTRSEFLHVLDQAVKLSAPTV
;
A
#
# COMPACT_ATOMS: atom_id res chain seq x y z
N ARG A 1 53.03 36.30 -13.92
CA ARG A 1 52.61 34.88 -14.16
C ARG A 1 51.69 34.50 -13.00
N SER A 2 50.37 34.68 -13.15
CA SER A 2 49.37 33.67 -13.60
C SER A 2 48.95 32.75 -12.44
N PHE A 3 47.82 33.04 -11.77
CA PHE A 3 46.45 32.51 -11.97
C PHE A 3 46.19 31.15 -11.30
N GLY A 4 45.12 31.10 -10.49
CA GLY A 4 44.60 29.86 -9.90
C GLY A 4 43.42 30.04 -8.93
N ARG A 5 42.50 30.97 -9.20
CA ARG A 5 41.22 31.12 -8.49
C ARG A 5 40.30 29.98 -8.94
N ARG A 6 40.13 28.92 -8.15
CA ARG A 6 39.06 27.94 -8.38
C ARG A 6 37.80 28.45 -7.71
N GLY A 7 36.96 29.11 -8.51
CA GLY A 7 35.54 29.19 -8.21
C GLY A 7 34.94 27.80 -8.35
N ASN A 8 34.02 27.45 -7.45
CA ASN A 8 32.86 26.69 -7.86
C ASN A 8 31.64 27.38 -7.26
N ALA A 9 31.04 28.22 -8.11
CA ALA A 9 29.73 28.77 -7.91
C ALA A 9 28.70 27.62 -7.92
N ASN A 10 27.74 27.73 -7.00
CA ASN A 10 26.33 27.52 -7.27
C ASN A 10 25.97 26.33 -8.17
N LYS A 11 25.85 25.13 -7.59
CA LYS A 11 25.11 24.03 -8.23
C LYS A 11 24.69 23.00 -7.18
N ASP A 12 23.64 23.30 -6.41
CA ASP A 12 22.88 22.31 -5.62
C ASP A 12 21.49 22.83 -5.18
N ARG A 13 20.83 23.66 -6.01
CA ARG A 13 19.47 24.17 -5.77
C ARG A 13 18.41 23.67 -6.74
N GLY A 14 18.57 22.49 -7.33
CA GLY A 14 17.59 21.97 -8.28
C GLY A 14 17.63 20.46 -8.40
N GLY A 15 17.08 19.77 -7.41
CA GLY A 15 17.04 18.31 -7.41
C GLY A 15 16.73 17.71 -6.04
N GLY A 16 15.92 18.40 -5.22
CA GLY A 16 15.41 17.80 -4.00
C GLY A 16 14.47 16.65 -4.39
N THR A 17 14.84 15.43 -4.04
CA THR A 17 13.97 14.25 -4.12
C THR A 17 12.59 14.64 -3.59
N PHE A 18 11.59 14.56 -4.46
CA PHE A 18 10.21 14.88 -4.16
C PHE A 18 9.75 14.04 -2.96
N ARG A 19 9.70 14.63 -1.77
CA ARG A 19 9.10 14.02 -0.59
C ARG A 19 7.66 14.44 -0.58
N SER A 20 6.77 13.49 -0.80
CA SER A 20 5.36 13.72 -0.54
C SER A 20 5.18 14.13 0.93
N LEU A 21 4.63 15.31 1.16
CA LEU A 21 4.19 15.83 2.47
C LEU A 21 3.11 14.93 3.08
N SER A 22 2.40 14.16 2.25
CA SER A 22 1.35 13.24 2.69
C SER A 22 1.84 11.84 3.11
N TRP A 23 3.12 11.52 2.91
CA TRP A 23 3.68 10.18 3.20
C TRP A 23 4.88 10.23 4.16
N THR A 24 4.61 10.39 5.45
CA THR A 24 5.63 10.23 6.51
C THR A 24 5.83 8.76 6.87
N MET A 25 6.50 7.98 6.03
CA MET A 25 7.13 6.72 6.46
C MET A 25 8.62 6.89 6.69
N ALA A 26 9.17 6.15 7.66
CA ALA A 26 10.60 6.13 7.92
C ALA A 26 11.35 5.58 6.69
N ARG A 27 12.46 6.22 6.30
CA ARG A 27 13.23 5.92 5.08
C ARG A 27 13.80 4.49 5.03
N ASN A 28 13.81 3.79 6.16
CA ASN A 28 14.33 2.43 6.33
C ASN A 28 13.24 1.38 6.61
N TRP A 29 11.96 1.77 6.63
CA TRP A 29 10.87 0.82 6.86
C TRP A 29 10.56 0.03 5.58
N SER A 30 10.39 -1.29 5.72
CA SER A 30 9.96 -2.17 4.65
C SER A 30 9.04 -3.23 5.22
N ALA A 31 7.74 -3.19 4.86
CA ALA A 31 6.82 -4.24 5.31
C ALA A 31 7.21 -5.60 4.75
N ALA A 32 7.78 -5.65 3.54
CA ALA A 32 8.30 -6.89 2.95
C ALA A 32 9.37 -7.54 3.85
N LYS A 33 10.34 -6.75 4.35
CA LYS A 33 11.35 -7.26 5.30
C LYS A 33 10.73 -7.68 6.63
N GLN A 34 9.77 -6.91 7.15
CA GLN A 34 9.06 -7.25 8.39
C GLN A 34 8.26 -8.56 8.25
N ILE A 35 7.50 -8.72 7.17
CA ILE A 35 6.72 -9.93 6.89
C ILE A 35 7.64 -11.13 6.68
N HIS A 36 8.75 -10.96 5.96
CA HIS A 36 9.73 -12.02 5.79
C HIS A 36 10.31 -12.46 7.14
N ALA A 37 10.69 -11.51 8.00
CA ALA A 37 11.18 -11.79 9.35
C ALA A 37 10.11 -12.48 10.22
N MET A 38 8.86 -12.04 10.17
CA MET A 38 7.77 -12.73 10.89
C MET A 38 7.59 -14.16 10.37
N SER A 39 7.61 -14.36 9.06
CA SER A 39 7.47 -15.67 8.43
C SER A 39 8.62 -16.61 8.75
N SER A 40 9.87 -16.12 8.82
CA SER A 40 11.03 -16.96 9.15
C SER A 40 11.03 -17.42 10.61
N ASN A 41 10.32 -16.70 11.49
CA ASN A 41 10.16 -17.06 12.89
C ASN A 41 9.02 -18.06 13.14
N LEU A 42 8.23 -18.42 12.11
CA LEU A 42 7.18 -19.44 12.24
C LEU A 42 7.81 -20.84 12.26
N ALA A 43 7.82 -21.46 13.43
CA ALA A 43 8.25 -22.85 13.60
C ALA A 43 7.06 -23.79 13.73
N ALA A 44 6.89 -24.70 12.76
CA ALA A 44 5.85 -25.73 12.83
C ALA A 44 6.13 -26.68 14.02
N PRO A 45 5.14 -26.99 14.87
CA PRO A 45 5.28 -27.96 15.94
C PRO A 45 5.66 -29.34 15.38
N ARG A 46 6.53 -30.08 16.08
CA ARG A 46 7.03 -31.39 15.65
C ARG A 46 6.83 -32.42 16.77
N GLY A 47 6.58 -33.68 16.39
CA GLY A 47 6.45 -34.78 17.34
C GLY A 47 5.27 -34.60 18.29
N ALA A 48 5.49 -34.80 19.60
CA ALA A 48 4.46 -34.69 20.63
C ALA A 48 3.85 -33.28 20.77
N GLU A 49 4.54 -32.24 20.29
CA GLU A 49 4.06 -30.85 20.32
C GLU A 49 2.91 -30.58 19.33
N ALA A 50 2.71 -31.47 18.36
CA ALA A 50 1.68 -31.32 17.31
C ALA A 50 0.25 -31.57 17.81
N THR A 51 0.09 -32.27 18.92
CA THR A 51 -1.21 -32.59 19.53
C THR A 51 -1.56 -31.68 20.71
N GLY A 52 -0.64 -30.81 21.12
CA GLY A 52 -0.80 -29.90 22.25
C GLY A 52 -1.13 -28.44 21.87
N LEU A 53 -1.10 -27.59 22.88
CA LEU A 53 -1.26 -26.13 22.81
C LEU A 53 -0.38 -25.40 21.75
N PRO A 54 0.84 -25.85 21.44
CA PRO A 54 1.67 -25.23 20.41
C PRO A 54 1.05 -25.26 19.00
N SER A 55 0.19 -26.24 18.70
CA SER A 55 -0.45 -26.38 17.38
C SER A 55 -1.44 -25.24 17.08
N PRO A 56 -2.45 -24.96 17.94
CA PRO A 56 -3.29 -23.78 17.79
C PRO A 56 -2.51 -22.45 17.73
N ILE A 57 -1.48 -22.28 18.57
CA ILE A 57 -0.66 -21.04 18.58
C ILE A 57 0.06 -20.85 17.25
N TYR A 58 0.62 -21.92 16.69
CA TYR A 58 1.26 -21.89 15.38
C TYR A 58 0.26 -21.50 14.29
N ILE A 59 -0.95 -22.10 14.29
CA ILE A 59 -2.02 -21.77 13.34
C ILE A 59 -2.40 -20.28 13.43
N MET A 60 -2.67 -19.78 14.64
CA MET A 60 -3.00 -18.36 14.86
C MET A 60 -1.88 -17.43 14.37
N SER A 61 -0.62 -17.79 14.64
CA SER A 61 0.54 -17.01 14.21
C SER A 61 0.69 -17.00 12.68
N THR A 62 0.49 -18.14 12.02
CA THR A 62 0.49 -18.23 10.55
C THR A 62 -0.63 -17.38 9.94
N VAL A 63 -1.84 -17.43 10.50
CA VAL A 63 -2.97 -16.59 10.05
C VAL A 63 -2.65 -15.11 10.25
N LEU A 64 -2.04 -14.71 11.35
CA LEU A 64 -1.63 -13.32 11.58
C LEU A 64 -0.62 -12.86 10.52
N VAL A 65 0.41 -13.65 10.24
CA VAL A 65 1.40 -13.32 9.19
C VAL A 65 0.73 -13.21 7.82
N PHE A 66 -0.21 -14.11 7.51
CA PHE A 66 -1.01 -14.02 6.29
C PHE A 66 -1.81 -12.71 6.23
N VAL A 67 -2.52 -12.34 7.29
CA VAL A 67 -3.29 -11.08 7.35
C VAL A 67 -2.37 -9.87 7.17
N MET A 68 -1.23 -9.83 7.86
CA MET A 68 -0.25 -8.75 7.71
C MET A 68 0.28 -8.64 6.27
N TRP A 69 0.54 -9.79 5.63
CA TRP A 69 0.90 -9.84 4.21
C TRP A 69 -0.21 -9.33 3.30
N THR A 70 -1.47 -9.73 3.53
CA THR A 70 -2.60 -9.25 2.74
C THR A 70 -2.79 -7.73 2.86
N LEU A 71 -2.62 -7.17 4.06
CA LEU A 71 -2.71 -5.73 4.31
C LEU A 71 -1.59 -4.97 3.60
N ALA A 72 -0.35 -5.43 3.74
CA ALA A 72 0.80 -4.81 3.07
C ALA A 72 0.63 -4.80 1.55
N ALA A 73 0.07 -5.87 0.99
CA ALA A 73 -0.16 -5.95 -0.45
C ALA A 73 -1.38 -5.16 -0.96
N ALA A 74 -2.41 -5.00 -0.12
CA ALA A 74 -3.60 -4.22 -0.46
C ALA A 74 -3.32 -2.72 -0.52
N ILE A 75 -2.30 -2.23 0.20
CA ILE A 75 -1.95 -0.81 0.25
C ILE A 75 -0.99 -0.48 -0.91
N PRO A 76 -1.37 0.36 -1.89
CA PRO A 76 -0.56 0.66 -3.08
C PRO A 76 0.67 1.54 -2.81
N CYS A 77 0.97 1.82 -1.56
CA CYS A 77 1.80 2.96 -1.16
C CYS A 77 3.17 2.56 -0.61
N GLN A 78 3.47 1.26 -0.62
CA GLN A 78 4.83 0.78 -0.45
C GLN A 78 5.36 0.43 -1.82
N GLU A 79 6.61 0.82 -2.08
CA GLU A 79 7.43 0.22 -3.13
C GLU A 79 7.27 -1.30 -3.00
N ARG A 80 6.44 -1.89 -3.86
CA ARG A 80 6.03 -3.31 -3.78
C ARG A 80 7.21 -4.26 -4.02
N ASN A 81 8.38 -3.70 -4.35
CA ASN A 81 9.62 -4.41 -4.54
C ASN A 81 9.95 -5.26 -3.31
N GLY A 82 9.96 -6.58 -3.51
CA GLY A 82 10.41 -7.56 -2.51
C GLY A 82 9.32 -8.18 -1.64
N LEU A 83 8.05 -7.77 -1.77
CA LEU A 83 6.96 -8.52 -1.11
C LEU A 83 6.73 -9.84 -1.87
N GLY A 84 7.23 -10.95 -1.31
CA GLY A 84 7.07 -12.27 -1.91
C GLY A 84 5.59 -12.64 -2.10
N THR A 85 5.26 -13.28 -3.22
CA THR A 85 3.89 -13.73 -3.53
C THR A 85 3.49 -15.01 -2.78
N HIS A 86 4.45 -15.67 -2.14
CA HIS A 86 4.23 -16.91 -1.42
C HIS A 86 4.69 -16.83 0.03
N LEU A 87 3.81 -17.29 0.91
CA LEU A 87 4.09 -17.53 2.32
C LEU A 87 4.29 -19.04 2.48
N PRO A 88 5.29 -19.46 3.27
CA PRO A 88 5.56 -20.87 3.49
C PRO A 88 4.47 -21.48 4.38
N PHE A 89 3.52 -22.20 3.78
CA PHE A 89 2.51 -22.98 4.50
C PHE A 89 2.91 -24.46 4.57
N PRO A 90 2.73 -25.14 5.73
CA PRO A 90 3.01 -26.56 5.87
C PRO A 90 1.91 -27.40 5.20
N ARG A 91 2.17 -27.83 3.97
CA ARG A 91 1.20 -28.53 3.10
C ARG A 91 0.62 -29.82 3.70
N GLN A 92 1.28 -30.39 4.70
CA GLN A 92 0.84 -31.61 5.38
C GLN A 92 -0.37 -31.38 6.29
N LEU A 93 -0.68 -30.13 6.67
CA LEU A 93 -1.79 -29.80 7.56
C LEU A 93 -3.06 -29.52 6.74
N SER A 94 -4.19 -30.10 7.15
CA SER A 94 -5.47 -30.00 6.42
C SER A 94 -5.98 -28.57 6.24
N TRP A 95 -5.74 -27.69 7.21
CA TRP A 95 -6.12 -26.27 7.13
C TRP A 95 -5.21 -25.45 6.19
N ALA A 96 -4.03 -25.95 5.82
CA ALA A 96 -3.10 -25.23 4.97
C ALA A 96 -3.58 -25.13 3.51
N GLN A 97 -4.34 -26.11 3.02
CA GLN A 97 -4.84 -26.13 1.64
C GLN A 97 -5.79 -24.95 1.32
N PRO A 98 -6.81 -24.66 2.16
CA PRO A 98 -7.60 -23.43 2.01
C PRO A 98 -6.77 -22.15 1.99
N MET A 99 -5.74 -22.05 2.84
CA MET A 99 -4.86 -20.86 2.91
C MET A 99 -4.02 -20.68 1.64
N ILE A 100 -3.46 -21.77 1.12
CA ILE A 100 -2.71 -21.78 -0.14
C ILE A 100 -3.63 -21.35 -1.30
N SER A 101 -4.84 -21.91 -1.39
CA SER A 101 -5.80 -21.55 -2.42
C SER A 101 -6.19 -20.06 -2.36
N LEU A 102 -6.32 -19.50 -1.16
CA LEU A 102 -6.60 -18.08 -0.99
C LEU A 102 -5.41 -17.22 -1.47
N GLN A 103 -4.19 -17.59 -1.10
CA GLN A 103 -2.98 -16.91 -1.57
C GLN A 103 -2.86 -16.92 -3.11
N GLU A 104 -3.11 -18.07 -3.74
CA GLU A 104 -3.08 -18.22 -5.20
C GLU A 104 -4.14 -17.34 -5.88
N LYS A 105 -5.38 -17.35 -5.37
CA LYS A 105 -6.45 -16.48 -5.89
C LYS A 105 -6.07 -15.00 -5.77
N MET A 106 -5.48 -14.60 -4.65
CA MET A 106 -5.03 -13.22 -4.46
C MET A 106 -3.90 -12.86 -5.43
N ALA A 107 -2.93 -13.74 -5.64
CA ALA A 107 -1.84 -13.54 -6.60
C ALA A 107 -2.35 -13.43 -8.05
N GLU A 108 -3.34 -14.24 -8.44
CA GLU A 108 -3.98 -14.15 -9.75
C GLU A 108 -4.75 -12.83 -9.93
N GLU A 109 -5.51 -12.41 -8.93
CA GLU A 109 -6.18 -11.10 -8.95
C GLU A 109 -5.17 -9.94 -9.02
N TRP A 110 -4.01 -10.06 -8.39
CA TRP A 110 -2.93 -9.07 -8.54
C TRP A 110 -2.38 -9.02 -9.95
N LYS A 111 -2.08 -10.18 -10.56
CA LYS A 111 -1.57 -10.25 -11.93
C LYS A 111 -2.55 -9.65 -12.94
N LYS A 112 -3.86 -9.80 -12.71
CA LYS A 112 -4.90 -9.14 -13.51
C LYS A 112 -4.90 -7.62 -13.31
N LYS A 113 -4.72 -7.14 -12.08
CA LYS A 113 -4.66 -5.69 -11.78
C LYS A 113 -3.41 -5.03 -12.34
N GLU A 114 -2.25 -5.69 -12.28
CA GLU A 114 -1.00 -5.17 -12.85
C GLU A 114 -1.14 -4.89 -14.36
N LYS A 115 -1.76 -5.81 -15.11
CA LYS A 115 -2.04 -5.64 -16.54
C LYS A 115 -3.02 -4.52 -16.88
N LYS A 116 -3.92 -4.17 -15.96
CA LYS A 116 -4.91 -3.10 -16.13
C LYS A 116 -4.36 -1.72 -15.76
N GLY A 117 -3.09 -1.64 -15.37
CA GLY A 117 -2.50 -0.41 -14.84
C GLY A 117 -2.88 -0.18 -13.38
N SER A 118 -2.18 0.75 -12.74
CA SER A 118 -2.38 1.06 -11.34
C SER A 118 -3.63 1.92 -11.13
N VAL A 119 -4.80 1.29 -11.06
CA VAL A 119 -6.08 1.96 -10.74
C VAL A 119 -6.06 2.63 -9.34
N GLY A 120 -5.04 2.36 -8.52
CA GLY A 120 -4.92 2.86 -7.16
C GLY A 120 -3.64 3.65 -6.90
N LEU A 121 -2.86 4.00 -7.92
CA LEU A 121 -1.87 5.06 -7.70
C LEU A 121 -2.68 6.34 -7.66
N LEU A 122 -2.52 7.06 -6.57
CA LEU A 122 -2.94 8.42 -6.34
C LEU A 122 -2.28 9.37 -7.37
N GLU A 123 -2.29 9.04 -8.66
CA GLU A 123 -1.56 9.73 -9.72
C GLU A 123 -1.98 11.20 -9.77
N GLU A 124 -3.29 11.46 -9.73
CA GLU A 124 -3.80 12.83 -9.65
C GLU A 124 -3.40 13.53 -8.35
N MET A 125 -3.37 12.84 -7.20
CA MET A 125 -2.88 13.45 -5.95
C MET A 125 -1.38 13.76 -6.00
N GLN A 126 -0.56 12.88 -6.60
CA GLN A 126 0.88 13.10 -6.78
C GLN A 126 1.14 14.27 -7.74
N LYS A 127 0.34 14.39 -8.81
CA LYS A 127 0.41 15.54 -9.71
C LYS A 127 -0.03 16.83 -9.02
N ILE A 128 -1.13 16.82 -8.24
CA ILE A 128 -1.57 17.97 -7.42
C ILE A 128 -0.44 18.40 -6.50
N GLU A 129 0.20 17.47 -5.80
CA GLU A 129 1.28 17.79 -4.89
C GLU A 129 2.47 18.42 -5.62
N LYS A 130 2.81 17.90 -6.80
CA LYS A 130 3.92 18.40 -7.61
C LYS A 130 3.66 19.81 -8.11
N VAL A 131 2.52 20.04 -8.74
CA VAL A 131 2.13 21.34 -9.27
C VAL A 131 1.91 22.33 -8.13
N GLY A 132 1.31 21.89 -7.03
CA GLY A 132 1.12 22.69 -5.82
C GLY A 132 2.44 23.19 -5.25
N GLN A 133 3.47 22.34 -5.17
CA GLN A 133 4.79 22.77 -4.71
C GLN A 133 5.43 23.80 -5.64
N LEU A 134 5.34 23.63 -6.97
CA LEU A 134 5.85 24.61 -7.93
C LEU A 134 5.17 25.98 -7.77
N LEU A 135 3.86 25.99 -7.53
CA LEU A 135 3.10 27.22 -7.29
C LEU A 135 3.46 27.88 -5.96
N ILE A 136 3.69 27.10 -4.90
CA ILE A 136 4.17 27.61 -3.60
C ILE A 136 5.56 28.24 -3.77
N ASP A 137 6.51 27.53 -4.39
CA ASP A 137 7.88 28.00 -4.60
C ASP A 137 7.89 29.31 -5.43
N PHE A 138 6.99 29.42 -6.41
CA PHE A 138 6.78 30.65 -7.16
C PHE A 138 6.26 31.78 -6.28
N ALA A 139 5.21 31.54 -5.50
CA ALA A 139 4.60 32.55 -4.63
C ALA A 139 5.61 33.09 -3.61
N GLU A 140 6.49 32.25 -3.07
CA GLU A 140 7.54 32.63 -2.12
C GLU A 140 8.68 33.44 -2.75
N SER A 141 8.96 33.22 -4.04
CA SER A 141 10.09 33.84 -4.75
C SER A 141 9.67 34.88 -5.79
N PHE A 142 8.40 35.29 -5.79
CA PHE A 142 7.88 36.30 -6.69
C PHE A 142 8.37 37.70 -6.29
N GLN A 143 8.84 38.46 -7.28
CA GLN A 143 9.20 39.87 -7.13
C GLN A 143 8.51 40.67 -8.23
N PHE A 144 8.01 41.85 -7.87
CA PHE A 144 7.33 42.72 -8.82
C PHE A 144 8.33 43.74 -9.43
N PRO A 145 8.25 44.03 -10.74
CA PRO A 145 7.36 43.43 -11.74
C PRO A 145 7.81 42.01 -12.15
N GLY A 146 6.84 41.13 -12.39
CA GLY A 146 7.11 39.75 -12.80
C GLY A 146 7.64 39.64 -14.23
N GLU A 147 8.58 38.72 -14.45
CA GLU A 147 9.08 38.40 -15.79
C GLU A 147 8.01 37.71 -16.63
N SER A 148 7.80 38.17 -17.87
CA SER A 148 6.71 37.68 -18.74
C SER A 148 6.77 36.16 -18.99
N GLU A 149 7.95 35.60 -19.20
CA GLU A 149 8.14 34.15 -19.41
C GLU A 149 7.71 33.34 -18.18
N ARG A 150 8.13 33.81 -17.00
CA ARG A 150 7.80 33.19 -15.71
C ARG A 150 6.30 33.27 -15.40
N LEU A 151 5.64 34.37 -15.79
CA LEU A 151 4.20 34.52 -15.63
C LEU A 151 3.41 33.55 -16.53
N GLU A 152 3.87 33.32 -17.76
CA GLU A 152 3.25 32.34 -18.68
C GLU A 152 3.45 30.89 -18.20
N GLU A 153 4.62 30.54 -17.66
CA GLU A 153 4.87 29.23 -17.06
C GLU A 153 3.89 28.94 -15.92
N ILE A 154 3.67 29.92 -15.04
CA ILE A 154 2.75 29.79 -13.91
C ILE A 154 1.30 29.70 -14.36
N ARG A 155 0.92 30.46 -15.40
CA ARG A 155 -0.39 30.32 -16.03
C ARG A 155 -0.61 28.87 -16.48
N GLY A 156 0.38 28.24 -17.10
CA GLY A 156 0.36 26.83 -17.48
C GLY A 156 0.19 25.88 -16.28
N HIS A 157 0.94 26.09 -15.19
CA HIS A 157 0.80 25.30 -13.98
C HIS A 157 -0.57 25.44 -13.31
N VAL A 158 -1.16 26.63 -13.31
CA VAL A 158 -2.52 26.85 -12.78
C VAL A 158 -3.56 26.13 -13.64
N GLU A 159 -3.42 26.18 -14.97
CA GLU A 159 -4.30 25.44 -15.89
C GLU A 159 -4.17 23.92 -15.70
N GLU A 160 -2.95 23.41 -15.54
CA GLU A 160 -2.68 22.00 -15.24
C GLU A 160 -3.34 21.58 -13.92
N LEU A 161 -3.19 22.38 -12.85
CA LEU A 161 -3.82 22.10 -11.56
C LEU A 161 -5.35 22.07 -11.67
N ALA A 162 -5.94 23.00 -12.41
CA ALA A 162 -7.39 23.05 -12.62
C ALA A 162 -7.92 21.81 -13.37
N ASP A 163 -7.18 21.31 -14.36
CA ASP A 163 -7.52 20.09 -15.08
C ASP A 163 -7.43 18.85 -14.18
N ILE A 164 -6.38 18.76 -13.36
CA ILE A 164 -6.21 17.65 -12.41
C ILE A 164 -7.34 17.63 -11.37
N CYS A 165 -7.69 18.78 -10.79
CA CYS A 165 -8.80 18.87 -9.83
C CYS A 165 -10.13 18.40 -10.45
N ARG A 166 -10.40 18.78 -11.70
CA ARG A 166 -11.62 18.34 -12.41
C ARG A 166 -11.64 16.82 -12.60
N LYS A 167 -10.54 16.23 -13.07
CA LYS A 167 -10.41 14.77 -13.22
C LYS A 167 -10.57 14.05 -11.88
N MET A 168 -10.05 14.63 -10.81
CA MET A 168 -10.23 14.11 -9.46
C MET A 168 -11.71 14.13 -9.06
N ASP A 169 -12.40 15.27 -9.21
CA ASP A 169 -13.83 15.40 -8.90
C ASP A 169 -14.69 14.39 -9.67
N GLU A 170 -14.44 14.23 -10.98
CA GLU A 170 -15.11 13.22 -11.82
C GLU A 170 -14.83 11.78 -11.35
N GLY A 171 -13.63 11.51 -10.84
CA GLY A 171 -13.23 10.19 -10.35
C GLY A 171 -13.72 9.85 -8.93
N LEU A 172 -14.05 10.86 -8.11
CA LEU A 172 -14.41 10.67 -6.70
C LEU A 172 -15.76 9.96 -6.52
N GLU A 173 -16.76 10.26 -7.35
CA GLU A 173 -18.08 9.62 -7.25
C GLU A 173 -18.01 8.10 -7.55
N PRO A 174 -17.39 7.64 -8.66
CA PRO A 174 -17.17 6.21 -8.89
C PRO A 174 -16.39 5.53 -7.76
N LEU A 175 -15.37 6.20 -7.22
CA LEU A 175 -14.59 5.69 -6.08
C LEU A 175 -15.46 5.52 -4.84
N GLN A 176 -16.29 6.51 -4.51
CA GLN A 176 -17.22 6.45 -3.38
C GLN A 176 -18.20 5.27 -3.52
N LEU A 177 -18.73 5.03 -4.72
CA LEU A 177 -19.61 3.89 -4.98
C LEU A 177 -18.88 2.55 -4.79
N GLN A 178 -17.64 2.44 -5.27
CA GLN A 178 -16.81 1.24 -5.04
C GLN A 178 -16.52 1.01 -3.56
N ILE A 179 -16.19 2.07 -2.80
CA ILE A 179 -15.98 1.99 -1.35
C ILE A 179 -17.25 1.51 -0.64
N ARG A 180 -18.41 2.07 -1.01
CA ARG A 180 -19.71 1.66 -0.47
C ARG A 180 -20.02 0.19 -0.76
N GLU A 181 -19.77 -0.26 -1.97
CA GLU A 181 -19.96 -1.66 -2.36
C GLU A 181 -19.04 -2.60 -1.56
N VAL A 182 -17.76 -2.25 -1.40
CA VAL A 182 -16.81 -3.02 -0.57
C VAL A 182 -17.27 -3.05 0.88
N PHE A 183 -17.74 -1.93 1.43
CA PHE A 183 -18.27 -1.87 2.79
C PHE A 183 -19.47 -2.81 2.98
N HIS A 184 -20.44 -2.78 2.07
CA HIS A 184 -21.59 -3.69 2.14
C HIS A 184 -21.17 -5.16 2.05
N ARG A 185 -20.23 -5.49 1.17
CA ARG A 185 -19.66 -6.85 1.08
C ARG A 185 -19.00 -7.25 2.39
N LEU A 186 -18.19 -6.39 2.99
CA LEU A 186 -17.51 -6.68 4.25
C LEU A 186 -18.49 -6.92 5.40
N VAL A 187 -19.53 -6.08 5.52
CA VAL A 187 -20.57 -6.26 6.55
C VAL A 187 -21.33 -7.58 6.33
N ARG A 188 -21.67 -7.91 5.09
CA ARG A 188 -22.32 -9.18 4.74
C ARG A 188 -21.43 -10.37 5.09
N THR A 189 -20.18 -10.39 4.62
CA THR A 189 -19.23 -11.48 4.88
C THR A 189 -18.97 -11.65 6.38
N ARG A 190 -18.87 -10.56 7.15
CA ARG A 190 -18.76 -10.63 8.61
C ARG A 190 -19.99 -11.30 9.24
N SER A 191 -21.18 -10.96 8.76
CA SER A 191 -22.43 -11.53 9.28
C SER A 191 -22.52 -13.03 8.97
N GLU A 192 -22.16 -13.43 7.74
CA GLU A 192 -22.08 -14.83 7.32
C GLU A 192 -21.05 -15.61 8.15
N PHE A 193 -19.88 -15.02 8.41
CA PHE A 193 -18.83 -15.65 9.22
C PHE A 193 -19.28 -15.86 10.68
N LEU A 194 -19.90 -14.85 11.30
CA LEU A 194 -20.45 -14.97 12.66
C LEU A 194 -21.53 -16.06 12.73
N HIS A 195 -22.34 -16.19 11.68
CA HIS A 195 -23.34 -17.25 11.60
C HIS A 195 -22.71 -18.65 11.56
N VAL A 196 -21.65 -18.85 10.77
CA VAL A 196 -20.92 -20.13 10.70
C VAL A 196 -20.25 -20.45 12.05
N LEU A 197 -19.65 -19.46 12.71
CA LEU A 197 -19.06 -19.65 14.04
C LEU A 197 -20.11 -20.06 15.08
N ASP A 198 -21.27 -19.41 15.09
CA ASP A 198 -22.39 -19.76 15.98
C ASP A 198 -22.86 -21.21 15.76
N GLN A 199 -22.97 -21.64 14.49
CA GLN A 199 -23.27 -23.05 14.17
C GLN A 199 -22.18 -24.01 14.66
N ALA A 200 -20.90 -23.67 14.46
CA ALA A 200 -19.78 -24.51 14.90
C ALA A 200 -19.73 -24.66 16.42
N VAL A 201 -20.02 -23.59 17.18
CA VAL A 201 -20.14 -23.64 18.64
C VAL A 201 -21.28 -24.56 19.08
N LYS A 202 -22.44 -24.47 18.41
CA LYS A 202 -23.58 -25.36 18.70
C LYS A 202 -23.28 -26.84 18.40
N LEU A 203 -22.53 -27.13 17.33
CA LEU A 203 -22.15 -28.49 16.93
C LEU A 203 -21.04 -29.09 17.82
N SER A 204 -20.24 -28.25 18.49
CA SER A 204 -19.17 -28.67 19.40
C SER A 204 -19.59 -28.70 20.87
N ALA A 205 -20.79 -28.22 21.19
CA ALA A 205 -21.37 -28.35 22.51
C ALA A 205 -21.70 -29.84 22.79
N PRO A 206 -21.30 -30.39 23.95
CA PRO A 206 -21.63 -31.77 24.28
C PRO A 206 -23.15 -31.92 24.39
N THR A 207 -23.72 -32.86 23.63
CA THR A 207 -25.08 -33.35 23.85
C THR A 207 -25.14 -33.97 25.24
N VAL A 208 -25.84 -33.30 26.15
CA VAL A 208 -26.24 -33.85 27.46
C VAL A 208 -27.34 -34.89 27.24
#